data_AF-A0AAE1HF34-F1
#
_entry.id   AF-A0AAE1HF34-F1
#
_cell.length_a   1.000
_cell.length_b   1.000
_cell.length_c   1.000
_cell.angle_alpha   90.00
_cell.angle_beta   90.00
_cell.angle_gamma   90.00
#
_symmetry.space_group_name_H-M   'P 1'
#
loop_
_entity.id
_entity.type
_entity.pdbx_description
1 polymer ?
#
loop_
_entity_poly.entity_id
_entity_poly.type
_entity_poly.pdbx_seq_one_letter_code
_entity_poly.pdbx_strand_id
1 'polypeptide(L)'
;MEGPGRGCRGAVWLLLALALAAGAGPHLAEGCMCGFAHPQEQFCRAHFAVLAKVIQSNEEDDYSRRYEVAVKRTFKGGSEARLLVKEAGVLAPHVESLCGVTLSEGETYLLMGRVYDGQPRVTLCDFPTPWRKVTVRQRKGLRQQYAASCSCKPRDCPWWGGSSRVENCLIAHSVCTTHHRHQRCNWLRGRVLDECLRKAGVANVEGEHAWWLMRPPDAKQADKLGAGLELAEEYDKTPQHQHKHHHHHHQHHNVTSTASTLSEDVDP
;
A
#
# COMPACT_ATOMS: atom_id res chain seq x y z
N MET A 1 -62.71 -41.30 -23.99
CA MET A 1 -62.42 -40.95 -22.58
C MET A 1 -60.93 -40.67 -22.49
N GLU A 2 -60.52 -39.44 -22.79
CA GLU A 2 -59.13 -38.99 -22.59
C GLU A 2 -59.08 -38.21 -21.27
N GLY A 3 -58.31 -38.73 -20.32
CA GLY A 3 -58.23 -38.19 -18.97
C GLY A 3 -57.33 -36.94 -18.91
N PRO A 4 -57.74 -35.86 -18.22
CA PRO A 4 -56.94 -34.66 -18.09
C PRO A 4 -55.95 -34.86 -16.94
N GLY A 5 -54.79 -35.44 -17.24
CA GLY A 5 -53.78 -35.72 -16.23
C GLY A 5 -52.39 -35.79 -16.82
N ARG A 6 -51.59 -34.74 -16.60
CA ARG A 6 -50.13 -34.75 -16.38
C ARG A 6 -49.48 -33.36 -16.52
N GLY A 7 -50.11 -32.39 -17.20
CA GLY A 7 -49.49 -31.09 -17.51
C GLY A 7 -49.33 -30.12 -16.32
N CYS A 8 -50.35 -29.97 -15.47
CA CYS A 8 -50.34 -28.93 -14.42
C CYS A 8 -49.37 -29.19 -13.26
N ARG A 9 -49.05 -30.44 -12.94
CA ARG A 9 -48.14 -30.76 -11.83
C ARG A 9 -46.69 -30.38 -12.16
N GLY A 10 -46.24 -30.61 -13.40
CA GLY A 10 -44.89 -30.25 -13.82
C GLY A 10 -44.66 -28.75 -13.86
N ALA A 11 -45.66 -27.98 -14.29
CA ALA A 11 -45.58 -26.52 -14.37
C ALA A 11 -45.45 -25.86 -12.99
N VAL A 12 -46.15 -26.37 -11.96
CA VAL A 12 -46.06 -25.84 -10.59
C VAL A 12 -44.67 -26.08 -10.00
N TRP A 13 -44.07 -27.26 -10.19
CA TRP A 13 -42.71 -27.54 -9.73
C TRP A 13 -41.66 -26.70 -10.47
N LEU A 14 -41.85 -26.47 -11.77
CA LEU A 14 -40.98 -25.58 -12.56
C LEU A 14 -41.07 -24.13 -12.06
N LEU A 15 -42.27 -23.63 -11.79
CA LEU A 15 -42.46 -22.28 -11.26
C LEU A 15 -41.91 -22.13 -9.83
N LEU A 16 -42.07 -23.15 -8.97
CA LEU A 16 -41.47 -23.17 -7.64
C LEU A 16 -39.95 -23.22 -7.69
N ALA A 17 -39.38 -24.03 -8.58
CA ALA A 17 -37.94 -24.11 -8.77
C ALA A 17 -37.37 -22.79 -9.32
N LEU A 18 -38.08 -22.14 -10.25
CA LEU A 18 -37.69 -20.84 -10.81
C LEU A 18 -37.81 -19.73 -9.76
N ALA A 19 -38.84 -19.76 -8.90
CA ALA A 19 -39.01 -18.84 -7.79
C ALA A 19 -37.95 -19.01 -6.70
N LEU A 20 -37.55 -20.25 -6.37
CA LEU A 20 -36.44 -20.52 -5.45
C LEU A 20 -35.11 -20.02 -6.01
N ALA A 21 -34.86 -20.26 -7.30
CA ALA A 21 -33.65 -19.79 -7.97
C ALA A 21 -33.58 -18.26 -8.08
N ALA A 22 -34.72 -17.58 -8.21
CA ALA A 22 -34.80 -16.12 -8.23
C ALA A 22 -34.72 -15.48 -6.83
N GLY A 23 -35.13 -16.19 -5.78
CA GLY A 23 -35.02 -15.74 -4.38
C GLY A 23 -33.61 -15.86 -3.79
N ALA A 24 -32.78 -16.73 -4.35
CA ALA A 24 -31.35 -16.83 -4.05
C ALA A 24 -30.57 -15.85 -4.95
N GLY A 25 -30.70 -14.54 -4.69
CA GLY A 25 -29.81 -13.56 -5.29
C GLY A 25 -28.34 -13.93 -5.01
N PRO A 26 -27.39 -13.65 -5.92
CA PRO A 26 -25.99 -13.93 -5.65
C PRO A 26 -25.57 -13.15 -4.41
N HIS A 27 -25.30 -13.85 -3.30
CA HIS A 27 -24.51 -13.28 -2.22
C HIS A 27 -23.14 -13.01 -2.81
N LEU A 28 -22.86 -11.75 -3.15
CA LEU A 28 -21.52 -11.30 -3.46
C LEU A 28 -20.71 -11.50 -2.18
N ALA A 29 -19.90 -12.55 -2.15
CA ALA A 29 -18.92 -12.73 -1.11
C ALA A 29 -17.91 -11.59 -1.22
N GLU A 30 -17.99 -10.62 -0.30
CA GLU A 30 -16.98 -9.59 -0.18
C GLU A 30 -15.70 -10.23 0.37
N GLY A 31 -14.69 -10.30 -0.49
CA GLY A 31 -13.36 -10.82 -0.14
C GLY A 31 -12.37 -9.69 0.14
N CYS A 32 -11.29 -10.01 0.85
CA CYS A 32 -10.17 -9.10 1.01
C CYS A 32 -9.41 -8.96 -0.32
N MET A 33 -9.21 -7.72 -0.76
CA MET A 33 -8.33 -7.40 -1.87
C MET A 33 -7.32 -6.33 -1.43
N CYS A 34 -6.04 -6.68 -1.46
CA CYS A 34 -4.96 -5.74 -1.22
C CYS A 34 -4.43 -5.20 -2.54
N GLY A 35 -4.30 -3.87 -2.64
CA GLY A 35 -3.52 -3.26 -3.71
C GLY A 35 -2.05 -3.65 -3.58
N PHE A 36 -1.40 -3.95 -4.70
CA PHE A 36 0.03 -4.21 -4.72
C PHE A 36 0.80 -2.98 -4.19
N ALA A 37 1.68 -3.17 -3.20
CA ALA A 37 2.37 -2.08 -2.54
C ALA A 37 3.86 -2.39 -2.30
N HIS A 38 4.72 -1.45 -2.66
CA HIS A 38 6.14 -1.52 -2.29
C HIS A 38 6.29 -1.38 -0.77
N PRO A 39 7.28 -2.05 -0.13
CA PRO A 39 7.55 -1.86 1.29
C PRO A 39 7.80 -0.40 1.71
N GLN A 40 8.33 0.43 0.79
CA GLN A 40 8.45 1.87 1.00
C GLN A 40 7.09 2.55 1.14
N GLU A 41 6.12 2.24 0.28
CA GLU A 41 4.80 2.84 0.33
C GLU A 41 4.09 2.43 1.63
N GLN A 42 4.20 1.17 2.01
CA GLN A 42 3.66 0.66 3.28
C GLN A 42 4.32 1.35 4.48
N PHE A 43 5.65 1.55 4.46
CA PHE A 43 6.35 2.33 5.48
C PHE A 43 5.86 3.78 5.54
N CYS A 44 5.66 4.43 4.38
CA CYS A 44 5.23 5.82 4.32
C CYS A 44 3.79 6.02 4.80
N ARG A 45 2.89 5.07 4.50
CA ARG A 45 1.49 5.09 4.98
C ARG A 45 1.31 4.64 6.43
N ALA A 46 2.22 3.83 6.96
CA ALA A 46 2.11 3.30 8.32
C ALA A 46 2.19 4.42 9.38
N HIS A 47 1.48 4.27 10.50
CA HIS A 47 1.65 5.11 11.68
C HIS A 47 2.85 4.63 12.51
N PHE A 48 3.10 3.31 12.54
CA PHE A 48 4.23 2.71 13.23
C PHE A 48 4.96 1.69 12.34
N ALA A 49 6.26 1.54 12.56
CA ALA A 49 7.06 0.46 12.00
C ALA A 49 8.00 -0.07 13.07
N VAL A 50 7.83 -1.32 13.49
CA VAL A 50 8.57 -1.92 14.61
C VAL A 50 9.07 -3.32 14.28
N LEU A 51 10.22 -3.69 14.84
CA LEU A 51 10.67 -5.06 14.94
C LEU A 51 10.20 -5.60 16.30
N ALA A 52 9.34 -6.60 16.31
CA ALA A 52 8.76 -7.13 17.54
C ALA A 52 8.71 -8.66 17.54
N LYS A 53 8.92 -9.27 18.70
CA LYS A 53 8.74 -10.71 18.92
C LYS A 53 7.35 -10.94 19.49
N VAL A 54 6.58 -11.85 18.88
CA VAL A 54 5.28 -12.25 19.42
C VAL A 54 5.52 -13.08 20.68
N ILE A 55 4.90 -12.67 21.78
CA ILE A 55 4.98 -13.37 23.06
C ILE A 55 3.82 -14.35 23.18
N GLN A 56 2.61 -13.85 23.01
CA GLN A 56 1.38 -14.62 23.06
C GLN A 56 0.29 -13.96 22.22
N SER A 57 -0.77 -14.71 21.94
CA SER A 57 -1.98 -14.22 21.27
C SER A 57 -3.24 -14.56 22.04
N ASN A 58 -4.20 -13.63 22.07
CA ASN A 58 -5.51 -13.81 22.68
C ASN A 58 -6.61 -13.43 21.68
N GLU A 59 -7.76 -14.08 21.74
CA GLU A 59 -8.95 -13.66 21.00
C GLU A 59 -9.47 -12.35 21.61
N GLU A 60 -9.66 -11.34 20.76
CA GLU A 60 -10.22 -10.04 21.19
C GLU A 60 -11.74 -10.03 21.00
N ASP A 61 -12.17 -10.48 19.81
CA ASP A 61 -13.55 -10.62 19.39
C ASP A 61 -13.65 -11.79 18.39
N ASP A 62 -14.86 -12.05 17.89
CA ASP A 62 -15.14 -13.15 16.96
C ASP A 62 -14.34 -13.09 15.64
N TYR A 63 -13.69 -11.97 15.33
CA TYR A 63 -13.00 -11.73 14.06
C TYR A 63 -11.54 -11.29 14.21
N SER A 64 -11.10 -10.95 15.43
CA SER A 64 -9.81 -10.29 15.70
C SER A 64 -9.03 -10.99 16.81
N ARG A 65 -7.71 -10.99 16.66
CA ARG A 65 -6.77 -11.43 17.68
C ARG A 65 -5.89 -10.28 18.11
N ARG A 66 -5.61 -10.23 19.41
CA ARG A 66 -4.63 -9.34 20.01
C ARG A 66 -3.33 -10.09 20.24
N TYR A 67 -2.24 -9.52 19.75
CA TYR A 67 -0.89 -10.05 19.92
C TYR A 67 -0.14 -9.20 20.92
N GLU A 68 0.30 -9.82 22.02
CA GLU A 68 1.27 -9.21 22.91
C GLU A 68 2.66 -9.37 22.30
N VAL A 69 3.40 -8.26 22.22
CA VAL A 69 4.69 -8.24 21.52
C VAL A 69 5.80 -7.56 22.32
N ALA A 70 6.98 -8.17 22.31
CA ALA A 70 8.19 -7.54 22.81
C ALA A 70 8.85 -6.72 21.70
N VAL A 71 8.70 -5.39 21.75
CA VAL A 71 9.31 -4.48 20.77
C VAL A 71 10.83 -4.47 20.95
N LYS A 72 11.56 -4.94 19.94
CA LYS A 72 13.03 -4.95 19.89
C LYS A 72 13.60 -3.66 19.31
N ARG A 73 12.94 -3.08 18.31
CA ARG A 73 13.38 -1.85 17.65
C ARG A 73 12.21 -1.10 17.04
N THR A 74 12.29 0.22 17.04
CA THR A 74 11.35 1.09 16.31
C THR A 74 12.05 1.74 15.12
N PHE A 75 11.38 1.75 13.97
CA PHE A 75 11.82 2.40 12.73
C PHE A 75 10.95 3.61 12.37
N LYS A 76 9.70 3.66 12.81
CA LYS A 76 8.77 4.79 12.63
C LYS A 76 7.85 4.94 13.84
N GLY A 77 7.53 6.18 14.19
CA GLY A 77 6.62 6.54 15.29
C GLY A 77 7.29 6.76 16.66
N GLY A 78 8.63 6.67 16.74
CA GLY A 78 9.39 7.07 17.93
C GLY A 78 9.08 6.26 19.21
N SER A 79 9.27 6.90 20.36
CA SER A 79 8.98 6.32 21.68
C SER A 79 7.49 6.10 21.90
N GLU A 80 6.64 6.97 21.35
CA GLU A 80 5.17 6.87 21.44
C GLU A 80 4.67 5.58 20.79
N ALA A 81 5.03 5.31 19.54
CA ALA A 81 4.65 4.06 18.88
C ALA A 81 5.23 2.83 19.58
N ARG A 82 6.44 2.94 20.16
CA ARG A 82 7.03 1.85 20.94
C ARG A 82 6.19 1.53 22.17
N LEU A 83 5.80 2.56 22.92
CA LEU A 83 5.01 2.42 24.14
C LEU A 83 3.62 1.87 23.81
N LEU A 84 2.95 2.48 22.83
CA LEU A 84 1.63 2.09 22.38
C LEU A 84 1.57 0.61 21.95
N VAL A 85 2.50 0.19 21.09
CA VAL A 85 2.56 -1.21 20.63
C VAL A 85 2.90 -2.18 21.77
N LYS A 86 3.71 -1.76 22.74
CA LYS A 86 4.06 -2.59 23.89
C LYS A 86 2.89 -2.76 24.85
N GLU A 87 2.15 -1.68 25.13
CA GLU A 87 1.09 -1.66 26.14
C GLU A 87 -0.26 -2.14 25.59
N ALA A 88 -0.67 -1.66 24.41
CA ALA A 88 -1.92 -2.07 23.79
C ALA A 88 -1.81 -3.41 23.06
N GLY A 89 -0.60 -3.87 22.73
CA GLY A 89 -0.41 -4.96 21.78
C GLY A 89 -0.79 -4.58 20.35
N VAL A 90 -0.77 -5.55 19.45
CA VAL A 90 -1.15 -5.39 18.05
C VAL A 90 -2.38 -6.20 17.75
N LEU A 91 -3.42 -5.56 17.24
CA LEU A 91 -4.62 -6.22 16.74
C LEU A 91 -4.44 -6.64 15.28
N ALA A 92 -4.95 -7.81 14.94
CA ALA A 92 -5.11 -8.23 13.56
C ALA A 92 -6.39 -9.05 13.39
N PRO A 93 -7.13 -8.88 12.29
CA PRO A 93 -8.17 -9.84 11.95
C PRO A 93 -7.57 -11.24 11.77
N HIS A 94 -8.32 -12.29 12.07
CA HIS A 94 -7.89 -13.67 11.83
C HIS A 94 -8.63 -14.34 10.68
N VAL A 95 -9.70 -13.72 10.19
CA VAL A 95 -10.50 -14.20 9.04
C VAL A 95 -9.92 -13.67 7.73
N GLU A 96 -9.70 -14.56 6.76
CA GLU A 96 -9.08 -14.23 5.47
C GLU A 96 -9.86 -13.18 4.67
N SER A 97 -11.20 -13.25 4.66
CA SER A 97 -12.06 -12.26 3.98
C SER A 97 -11.92 -10.85 4.54
N LEU A 98 -11.43 -10.71 5.78
CA LEU A 98 -11.17 -9.44 6.45
C LEU A 98 -9.68 -9.03 6.41
N CYS A 99 -8.92 -9.60 5.48
CA CYS A 99 -7.47 -9.38 5.36
C CYS A 99 -6.72 -9.88 6.61
N GLY A 100 -7.19 -10.99 7.18
CA GLY A 100 -6.65 -11.54 8.40
C GLY A 100 -5.23 -12.07 8.25
N VAL A 101 -4.47 -11.99 9.35
CA VAL A 101 -3.10 -12.51 9.44
C VAL A 101 -2.92 -13.23 10.75
N THR A 102 -2.19 -14.35 10.70
CA THR A 102 -1.81 -15.11 11.88
C THR A 102 -0.32 -14.95 12.15
N LEU A 103 0.01 -14.39 13.30
CA LEU A 103 1.40 -14.26 13.76
C LEU A 103 1.74 -15.40 14.72
N SER A 104 2.90 -16.03 14.52
CA SER A 104 3.34 -17.17 15.33
C SER A 104 4.03 -16.70 16.62
N GLU A 105 3.66 -17.28 17.75
CA GLU A 105 4.33 -17.06 19.03
C GLU A 105 5.81 -17.44 18.95
N GLY A 106 6.67 -16.65 19.61
CA GLY A 106 8.12 -16.84 19.57
C GLY A 106 8.81 -16.27 18.33
N GLU A 107 8.09 -16.03 17.23
CA GLU A 107 8.66 -15.51 16.00
C GLU A 107 8.84 -13.97 16.06
N THR A 108 9.86 -13.45 15.37
CA THR A 108 10.11 -12.02 15.28
C THR A 108 9.66 -11.48 13.93
N TYR A 109 8.78 -10.49 13.94
CA TYR A 109 8.23 -9.84 12.75
C TYR A 109 8.69 -8.40 12.64
N LEU A 110 8.88 -7.94 11.41
CA LEU A 110 8.73 -6.53 11.09
C LEU A 110 7.23 -6.28 10.94
N LEU A 111 6.69 -5.36 11.73
CA LEU A 111 5.30 -4.93 11.68
C LEU A 111 5.28 -3.47 11.25
N MET A 112 4.71 -3.19 10.09
CA MET A 112 4.35 -1.83 9.67
C MET A 112 2.83 -1.79 9.63
N GLY A 113 2.22 -0.85 10.34
CA GLY A 113 0.77 -0.84 10.55
C GLY A 113 0.22 0.54 10.86
N ARG A 114 -1.08 0.59 11.10
CA ARG A 114 -1.83 1.81 11.39
C ARG A 114 -2.38 1.78 12.80
N VAL A 115 -2.60 2.96 13.36
CA VAL A 115 -3.25 3.13 14.66
C VAL A 115 -4.65 3.68 14.41
N TYR A 116 -5.66 3.00 14.96
CA TYR A 116 -7.06 3.39 14.91
C TYR A 116 -7.59 3.44 16.33
N ASP A 117 -8.11 4.59 16.78
CA ASP A 117 -8.62 4.81 18.15
C ASP A 117 -7.66 4.34 19.24
N GLY A 118 -6.38 4.70 19.09
CA GLY A 118 -5.32 4.29 20.02
C GLY A 118 -4.91 2.81 19.92
N GLN A 119 -5.45 2.04 18.97
CA GLN A 119 -5.15 0.62 18.83
C GLN A 119 -4.23 0.37 17.63
N PRO A 120 -3.00 -0.15 17.85
CA PRO A 120 -2.14 -0.61 16.76
C PRO A 120 -2.77 -1.80 16.04
N ARG A 121 -2.90 -1.69 14.72
CA ARG A 121 -3.49 -2.71 13.85
C ARG A 121 -2.57 -3.06 12.69
N VAL A 122 -2.55 -4.35 12.34
CA VAL A 122 -1.93 -4.88 11.13
C VAL A 122 -2.88 -5.82 10.41
N THR A 123 -2.82 -5.81 9.09
CA THR A 123 -3.61 -6.65 8.19
C THR A 123 -2.73 -7.26 7.12
N LEU A 124 -3.30 -8.12 6.28
CA LEU A 124 -2.62 -8.71 5.11
C LEU A 124 -2.12 -7.65 4.13
N CYS A 125 -2.77 -6.49 4.05
CA CYS A 125 -2.40 -5.41 3.12
C CYS A 125 -1.28 -4.51 3.65
N ASP A 126 -0.96 -4.63 4.94
CA ASP A 126 0.18 -3.94 5.55
C ASP A 126 1.46 -4.79 5.35
N PHE A 127 2.39 -4.78 6.30
CA PHE A 127 3.63 -5.57 6.16
C PHE A 127 3.97 -6.43 7.39
N PRO A 128 3.17 -7.47 7.71
CA PRO A 128 3.45 -8.40 8.80
C PRO A 128 4.44 -9.49 8.36
N THR A 129 5.71 -9.13 8.13
CA THR A 129 6.70 -10.03 7.54
C THR A 129 7.68 -10.58 8.59
N PRO A 130 7.92 -11.91 8.65
CA PRO A 130 8.96 -12.48 9.51
C PRO A 130 10.31 -11.85 9.24
N TRP A 131 11.06 -11.48 10.28
CA TRP A 131 12.31 -10.74 10.15
C TRP A 131 13.33 -11.43 9.25
N ARG A 132 13.37 -12.77 9.29
CA ARG A 132 14.23 -13.61 8.42
C ARG A 132 13.95 -13.43 6.92
N LYS A 133 12.71 -13.08 6.53
CA LYS A 133 12.29 -12.86 5.15
C LYS A 133 12.53 -11.42 4.66
N VAL A 134 12.78 -10.47 5.57
CA VAL A 134 13.06 -9.07 5.21
C VAL A 134 14.46 -8.97 4.60
N THR A 135 14.54 -8.51 3.34
CA THR A 135 15.80 -8.48 2.58
C THR A 135 16.80 -7.48 3.16
N VAL A 136 18.10 -7.70 2.91
CA VAL A 136 19.16 -6.77 3.34
C VAL A 136 18.89 -5.34 2.86
N ARG A 137 18.40 -5.19 1.63
CA ARG A 137 18.03 -3.89 1.07
C ARG A 137 16.87 -3.26 1.83
N GLN A 138 15.81 -4.01 2.10
CA GLN A 138 14.65 -3.52 2.86
C GLN A 138 15.06 -3.09 4.27
N ARG A 139 15.93 -3.87 4.94
CA ARG A 139 16.51 -3.50 6.24
C ARG A 139 17.28 -2.18 6.21
N LYS A 140 18.05 -1.93 5.14
CA LYS A 140 18.72 -0.65 4.92
C LYS A 140 17.70 0.47 4.65
N GLY A 141 16.66 0.17 3.88
CA GLY A 141 15.51 1.04 3.63
C GLY A 141 14.89 1.57 4.92
N LEU A 142 14.50 0.66 5.82
CA LEU A 142 13.90 0.98 7.13
C LEU A 142 14.75 1.90 7.99
N ARG A 143 16.08 1.77 7.93
CA ARG A 143 16.97 2.50 8.82
C ARG A 143 17.21 3.94 8.40
N GLN A 144 17.24 4.20 7.09
CA GLN A 144 17.82 5.46 6.59
C GLN A 144 17.12 6.04 5.36
N GLN A 145 16.34 5.26 4.61
CA GLN A 145 15.95 5.69 3.25
C GLN A 145 14.45 5.77 3.02
N TYR A 146 13.63 4.89 3.61
CA TYR A 146 12.19 4.94 3.39
C TYR A 146 11.60 6.26 3.90
N ALA A 147 11.91 6.67 5.13
CA ALA A 147 11.45 7.94 5.68
C ALA A 147 11.87 9.15 4.81
N ALA A 148 13.14 9.20 4.41
CA ALA A 148 13.67 10.29 3.60
C ALA A 148 13.11 10.31 2.16
N SER A 149 12.57 9.19 1.68
CA SER A 149 12.09 9.04 0.29
C SER A 149 10.57 9.01 0.18
N CYS A 150 9.81 9.31 1.24
CA CYS A 150 8.35 9.31 1.19
C CYS A 150 7.75 10.38 0.26
N SER A 151 8.54 11.38 -0.15
CA SER A 151 8.16 12.34 -1.20
C SER A 151 8.04 11.69 -2.59
N CYS A 152 8.72 10.58 -2.83
CA CYS A 152 8.63 9.78 -4.05
C CYS A 152 7.77 8.55 -3.80
N LYS A 153 6.65 8.43 -4.51
CA LYS A 153 5.87 7.19 -4.48
C LYS A 153 6.48 6.20 -5.46
N PRO A 154 6.51 4.89 -5.17
CA PRO A 154 6.99 3.87 -6.10
C PRO A 154 6.45 3.98 -7.53
N ARG A 155 5.18 4.39 -7.67
CA ARG A 155 4.50 4.64 -8.95
C ARG A 155 5.07 5.81 -9.76
N ASP A 156 5.82 6.70 -9.11
CA ASP A 156 6.50 7.83 -9.73
C ASP A 156 7.88 7.42 -10.29
N CYS A 157 8.34 6.20 -9.98
CA CYS A 157 9.59 5.64 -10.50
C CYS A 157 9.34 4.73 -11.72
N PRO A 158 10.25 4.69 -12.71
CA PRO A 158 10.08 3.91 -13.93
C PRO A 158 9.85 2.41 -13.68
N TRP A 159 9.13 1.74 -14.58
CA TRP A 159 8.86 0.29 -14.55
C TRP A 159 8.00 -0.21 -13.38
N TRP A 160 7.40 0.67 -12.58
CA TRP A 160 6.38 0.28 -11.60
C TRP A 160 5.11 -0.25 -12.27
N GLY A 161 4.51 -1.33 -11.74
CA GLY A 161 3.37 -1.98 -12.38
C GLY A 161 3.69 -2.65 -13.73
N GLY A 162 4.97 -2.86 -14.03
CA GLY A 162 5.43 -3.63 -15.20
C GLY A 162 5.25 -5.15 -14.98
N SER A 163 6.08 -5.97 -15.63
CA SER A 163 6.00 -7.42 -15.40
C SER A 163 6.30 -7.78 -13.94
N SER A 164 5.61 -8.80 -13.39
CA SER A 164 5.79 -9.23 -12.00
C SER A 164 7.25 -9.60 -11.67
N ARG A 165 8.02 -10.07 -12.66
CA ARG A 165 9.46 -10.36 -12.49
C ARG A 165 10.27 -9.10 -12.19
N VAL A 166 10.01 -8.02 -12.92
CA VAL A 166 10.66 -6.72 -12.71
C VAL A 166 10.20 -6.13 -11.38
N GLU A 167 8.91 -6.21 -11.09
CA GLU A 167 8.33 -5.64 -9.87
C GLU A 167 8.88 -6.31 -8.61
N ASN A 168 9.02 -7.64 -8.63
CA ASN A 168 9.66 -8.40 -7.55
C ASN A 168 11.10 -7.95 -7.30
N CYS A 169 11.87 -7.67 -8.36
CA CYS A 169 13.22 -7.12 -8.22
C CYS A 169 13.20 -5.75 -7.55
N LEU A 170 12.29 -4.87 -7.94
CA LEU A 170 12.16 -3.53 -7.36
C LEU A 170 11.79 -3.60 -5.88
N ILE A 171 10.78 -4.40 -5.52
CA ILE A 171 10.34 -4.65 -4.13
C ILE A 171 11.47 -5.19 -3.24
N ALA A 172 12.23 -6.15 -3.76
CA ALA A 172 13.25 -6.82 -2.98
C ALA A 172 14.54 -6.00 -2.85
N HIS A 173 14.88 -5.21 -3.87
CA HIS A 173 16.25 -4.70 -4.06
C HIS A 173 16.36 -3.20 -4.34
N SER A 174 15.27 -2.43 -4.35
CA SER A 174 15.33 -0.98 -4.57
C SER A 174 14.53 -0.14 -3.58
N VAL A 175 14.72 1.18 -3.69
CA VAL A 175 14.00 2.26 -3.01
C VAL A 175 13.79 3.35 -4.04
N CYS A 176 12.57 3.83 -4.21
CA CYS A 176 12.23 4.92 -5.11
C CYS A 176 12.57 6.24 -4.41
N THR A 177 13.49 7.04 -4.95
CA THR A 177 14.00 8.23 -4.27
C THR A 177 14.26 9.37 -5.24
N THR A 178 14.33 10.60 -4.75
CA THR A 178 14.54 11.78 -5.58
C THR A 178 15.95 11.78 -6.17
N HIS A 179 16.05 11.91 -7.49
CA HIS A 179 17.31 12.05 -8.20
C HIS A 179 17.86 13.48 -8.07
N HIS A 180 19.08 13.62 -7.55
CA HIS A 180 19.69 14.90 -7.20
C HIS A 180 19.79 15.91 -8.36
N ARG A 181 20.03 15.47 -9.59
CA ARG A 181 20.20 16.38 -10.75
C ARG A 181 18.91 16.90 -11.36
N HIS A 182 17.81 16.15 -11.27
CA HIS A 182 16.60 16.41 -12.07
C HIS A 182 15.34 16.58 -11.23
N GLN A 183 15.44 16.39 -9.91
CA GLN A 183 14.31 16.40 -8.98
C GLN A 183 13.18 15.42 -9.37
N ARG A 184 13.51 14.37 -10.14
CA ARG A 184 12.57 13.29 -10.52
C ARG A 184 12.80 12.06 -9.66
N CYS A 185 11.75 11.30 -9.40
CA CYS A 185 11.86 10.04 -8.68
C CYS A 185 12.48 8.96 -9.56
N ASN A 186 13.46 8.23 -9.04
CA ASN A 186 14.03 7.06 -9.71
C ASN A 186 14.40 5.96 -8.71
N TRP A 187 14.47 4.73 -9.20
CA TRP A 187 14.89 3.58 -8.41
C TRP A 187 16.37 3.67 -8.08
N LEU A 188 16.72 3.52 -6.81
CA LEU A 188 18.12 3.41 -6.42
C LEU A 188 18.71 2.13 -7.02
N ARG A 189 19.66 2.32 -7.95
CA ARG A 189 20.36 1.25 -8.66
C ARG A 189 21.50 0.68 -7.84
N GLY A 190 21.90 -0.55 -8.16
CA GLY A 190 23.00 -1.24 -7.52
C GLY A 190 23.08 -2.69 -7.96
N ARG A 191 24.26 -3.30 -7.81
CA ARG A 191 24.61 -4.62 -8.39
C ARG A 191 23.54 -5.70 -8.22
N VAL A 192 22.95 -5.82 -7.03
CA VAL A 192 21.92 -6.84 -6.74
C VAL A 192 20.64 -6.61 -7.54
N LEU A 193 20.19 -5.35 -7.62
CA LEU A 193 19.01 -5.00 -8.42
C LEU A 193 19.31 -5.21 -9.91
N ASP A 194 20.49 -4.80 -10.37
CA ASP A 194 20.90 -4.88 -11.77
C ASP A 194 20.94 -6.35 -12.23
N GLU A 195 21.51 -7.24 -11.41
CA GLU A 195 21.53 -8.67 -11.68
C GLU A 195 20.11 -9.27 -11.71
N CYS A 196 19.23 -8.86 -10.78
CA CYS A 196 17.85 -9.31 -10.74
C CYS A 196 17.10 -8.89 -12.01
N LEU A 197 17.22 -7.62 -12.41
CA LEU A 197 16.59 -7.10 -13.61
C LEU A 197 17.11 -7.79 -14.88
N ARG A 198 18.41 -8.07 -14.95
CA ARG A 198 18.99 -8.84 -16.06
C ARG A 198 18.37 -10.24 -16.17
N LYS A 199 18.20 -10.94 -15.04
CA LYS A 199 17.51 -12.25 -15.00
C LYS A 199 16.01 -12.14 -15.34
N ALA A 200 15.39 -11.00 -15.05
CA ALA A 200 14.02 -10.69 -15.42
C ALA A 200 13.84 -10.32 -16.91
N GLY A 201 14.91 -10.27 -17.70
CA GLY A 201 14.87 -9.94 -19.14
C GLY A 201 15.01 -8.45 -19.46
N VAL A 202 15.35 -7.61 -18.47
CA VAL A 202 15.69 -6.20 -18.71
C VAL A 202 17.17 -6.14 -19.09
N ALA A 203 17.45 -6.07 -20.39
CA ALA A 203 18.82 -5.91 -20.90
C ALA A 203 19.39 -4.54 -20.48
N ASN A 204 20.70 -4.50 -20.19
CA ASN A 204 21.45 -3.39 -19.61
C ASN A 204 20.92 -1.98 -19.97
N VAL A 205 20.36 -1.32 -18.97
CA VAL A 205 20.28 0.15 -18.92
C VAL A 205 21.64 0.66 -18.46
N GLU A 206 22.68 0.43 -19.26
CA GLU A 206 23.99 1.05 -19.05
C GLU A 206 24.06 2.35 -19.86
N GLY A 207 24.36 3.45 -19.17
CA GLY A 207 24.53 4.77 -19.75
C GLY A 207 23.43 5.75 -19.36
N GLU A 208 23.80 7.00 -19.15
CA GLU A 208 22.93 8.16 -18.83
C GLU A 208 21.86 8.48 -19.90
N HIS A 209 21.49 7.52 -20.76
CA HIS A 209 20.71 7.72 -21.99
C HIS A 209 19.41 6.90 -22.08
N ALA A 210 19.02 6.14 -21.05
CA ALA A 210 17.71 5.46 -21.03
C ALA A 210 16.53 6.38 -20.64
N TRP A 211 16.74 7.69 -20.58
CA TRP A 211 15.66 8.68 -20.38
C TRP A 211 14.74 8.80 -21.60
N TRP A 212 15.16 8.33 -22.79
CA TRP A 212 14.37 8.40 -24.03
C TRP A 212 13.30 7.30 -24.16
N LEU A 213 13.33 6.27 -23.31
CA LEU A 213 12.21 5.32 -23.19
C LEU A 213 11.04 5.89 -22.35
N MET A 214 11.13 7.16 -21.91
CA MET A 214 10.10 7.86 -21.14
C MET A 214 9.37 8.96 -21.92
N ARG A 215 9.25 8.85 -23.25
CA ARG A 215 8.28 9.67 -23.97
C ARG A 215 7.05 8.79 -24.24
N PRO A 216 5.84 9.13 -23.75
CA PRO A 216 4.63 8.52 -24.31
C PRO A 216 4.70 8.70 -25.83
N PRO A 217 4.27 7.70 -26.64
CA PRO A 217 4.38 7.82 -28.08
C PRO A 217 3.72 9.14 -28.50
N ASP A 218 4.50 10.00 -29.15
CA ASP A 218 3.96 11.19 -29.80
C ASP A 218 2.80 10.69 -30.68
N ALA A 219 1.66 11.38 -30.70
CA ALA A 219 0.44 10.96 -31.42
C ALA A 219 0.68 10.61 -32.90
N LYS A 220 1.83 11.01 -33.46
CA LYS A 220 2.30 10.68 -34.82
C LYS A 220 2.93 9.28 -34.98
N GLN A 221 3.29 8.60 -33.89
CA GLN A 221 3.89 7.26 -33.91
C GLN A 221 2.84 6.15 -33.76
N ALA A 222 1.67 6.45 -33.14
CA ALA A 222 0.54 5.52 -33.06
C ALA A 222 -0.04 5.19 -34.45
N ASP A 223 0.02 6.15 -35.38
CA ASP A 223 -0.44 6.02 -36.76
C ASP A 223 0.41 5.06 -37.60
N LYS A 224 1.67 4.82 -37.20
CA LYS A 224 2.61 3.93 -37.92
C LYS A 224 2.55 2.46 -37.51
N LEU A 225 1.85 2.12 -36.42
CA LEU A 225 1.82 0.76 -35.89
C LEU A 225 0.57 -0.04 -36.26
N GLY A 226 -0.35 0.51 -37.07
CA GLY A 226 -1.41 -0.28 -37.71
C GLY A 226 -2.26 -1.11 -36.75
N ALA A 227 -2.38 -0.70 -35.49
CA ALA A 227 -3.27 -1.32 -34.53
C ALA A 227 -4.59 -0.56 -34.57
N GLY A 228 -5.42 -0.91 -35.55
CA GLY A 228 -6.84 -0.59 -35.50
C GLY A 228 -7.45 -1.34 -34.32
N LEU A 229 -7.97 -0.61 -33.35
CA LEU A 229 -9.07 -1.07 -32.52
C LEU A 229 -9.91 0.14 -32.12
N GLU A 230 -11.07 0.25 -32.77
CA GLU A 230 -12.25 0.95 -32.25
C GLU A 230 -12.52 0.55 -30.78
N LEU A 231 -13.32 1.37 -30.12
CA LEU A 231 -13.80 1.29 -28.72
C LEU A 231 -13.01 2.13 -27.71
N ALA A 232 -13.12 3.46 -27.84
CA ALA A 232 -13.22 4.37 -26.70
C ALA A 232 -13.75 5.75 -27.12
N GLU A 233 -14.90 5.81 -27.80
CA GLU A 233 -15.67 7.05 -27.98
C GLU A 233 -17.02 6.92 -27.28
N GLU A 234 -17.06 6.87 -25.94
CA GLU A 234 -18.29 7.16 -25.19
C GLU A 234 -18.03 7.35 -23.69
N TYR A 235 -17.09 8.22 -23.25
CA TYR A 235 -17.03 8.61 -21.83
C TYR A 235 -16.30 9.93 -21.57
N ASP A 236 -16.59 10.99 -22.33
CA ASP A 236 -16.35 12.35 -21.83
C ASP A 236 -17.22 13.40 -22.55
N LYS A 237 -18.53 13.38 -22.24
CA LYS A 237 -19.43 14.50 -22.52
C LYS A 237 -20.14 14.90 -21.24
N THR A 238 -19.48 15.72 -20.42
CA THR A 238 -20.22 16.72 -19.63
C THR A 238 -19.35 17.96 -19.36
N PRO A 239 -19.91 19.19 -19.42
CA PRO A 239 -19.14 20.40 -19.64
C PRO A 239 -18.56 21.00 -18.35
N GLN A 240 -17.40 21.65 -18.51
CA GLN A 240 -16.80 22.55 -17.55
C GLN A 240 -17.78 23.66 -17.16
N HIS A 241 -18.21 23.68 -15.89
CA HIS A 241 -18.74 24.89 -15.29
C HIS A 241 -17.58 25.74 -14.77
N GLN A 242 -17.31 26.82 -15.50
CA GLN A 242 -16.51 27.95 -15.05
C GLN A 242 -17.07 28.52 -13.75
N HIS A 243 -16.24 28.74 -12.74
CA HIS A 243 -16.48 29.79 -11.75
C HIS A 243 -15.21 30.62 -11.49
N LYS A 244 -15.37 31.86 -11.96
CA LYS A 244 -14.67 33.12 -11.71
C LYS A 244 -13.69 33.22 -10.55
N HIS A 245 -12.57 33.84 -10.88
CA HIS A 245 -11.69 34.64 -10.02
C HIS A 245 -12.45 35.53 -9.04
N HIS A 246 -12.01 35.53 -7.77
CA HIS A 246 -12.06 36.69 -6.89
C HIS A 246 -10.69 36.87 -6.23
N HIS A 247 -10.07 38.02 -6.53
CA HIS A 247 -8.93 38.58 -5.80
C HIS A 247 -9.38 38.97 -4.38
N HIS A 248 -8.61 38.58 -3.36
CA HIS A 248 -8.57 39.35 -2.12
C HIS A 248 -7.14 39.49 -1.59
N HIS A 249 -6.78 40.76 -1.42
CA HIS A 249 -5.61 41.33 -0.77
C HIS A 249 -5.73 41.12 0.75
N HIS A 250 -4.66 40.76 1.46
CA HIS A 250 -4.32 41.19 2.83
C HIS A 250 -2.96 40.57 3.21
N GLN A 251 -1.88 41.34 3.10
CA GLN A 251 -1.21 42.08 4.19
C GLN A 251 -0.43 41.19 5.18
N HIS A 252 0.89 41.40 5.12
CA HIS A 252 1.93 40.85 5.98
C HIS A 252 1.86 41.45 7.39
N HIS A 253 2.01 40.60 8.41
CA HIS A 253 2.54 41.03 9.71
C HIS A 253 3.72 40.13 10.12
N ASN A 254 4.88 40.77 10.23
CA ASN A 254 6.09 40.27 10.88
C ASN A 254 5.85 40.15 12.39
N VAL A 255 6.35 39.07 13.00
CA VAL A 255 6.61 39.05 14.44
C VAL A 255 8.10 38.87 14.65
N THR A 256 8.70 39.95 15.16
CA THR A 256 10.10 40.08 15.52
C THR A 256 10.33 39.52 16.92
N SER A 257 11.43 38.78 17.06
CA SER A 257 12.03 38.31 18.31
C SER A 257 12.36 39.45 19.27
N THR A 258 12.01 39.30 20.55
CA THR A 258 12.68 40.00 21.66
C THR A 258 12.99 39.03 22.79
N ALA A 259 14.27 38.97 23.12
CA ALA A 259 14.83 38.29 24.28
C ALA A 259 14.53 39.09 25.57
N SER A 260 14.41 38.39 26.69
CA SER A 260 14.53 38.97 28.03
C SER A 260 15.08 37.92 28.99
N THR A 261 16.27 38.19 29.50
CA THR A 261 16.95 37.55 30.61
C THR A 261 16.23 37.82 31.93
N LEU A 262 16.19 36.83 32.84
CA LEU A 262 16.37 37.05 34.27
C LEU A 262 16.66 35.72 34.99
N SER A 263 17.72 35.79 35.77
CA SER A 263 18.30 34.85 36.74
C SER A 263 17.39 34.54 37.92
N GLU A 264 17.55 33.37 38.54
CA GLU A 264 17.65 33.24 40.01
C GLU A 264 18.17 31.84 40.40
N ASP A 265 19.24 31.87 41.20
CA ASP A 265 19.85 30.76 41.95
C ASP A 265 18.94 30.28 43.10
N VAL A 266 19.25 29.08 43.61
CA VAL A 266 19.40 28.70 45.04
C VAL A 266 18.89 27.26 45.28
N ASP A 267 19.87 26.36 45.35
CA ASP A 267 19.89 25.06 46.06
C ASP A 267 19.84 25.30 47.60
N PRO A 268 19.49 24.33 48.46
CA PRO A 268 20.01 22.94 48.45
C PRO A 268 19.00 21.79 48.65
#